data_AF-A0A9Q4Q239-F1
#
_entry.id   AF-A0A9Q4Q239-F1
#
_cell.length_a   1.000
_cell.length_b   1.000
_cell.length_c   1.000
_cell.angle_alpha   90.00
_cell.angle_beta   90.00
_cell.angle_gamma   90.00
#
_symmetry.space_group_name_H-M   'P 1'
#
loop_
_entity.id
_entity.type
_entity.pdbx_description
1 polymer ?
#
loop_
_entity_poly.entity_id
_entity_poly.type
_entity_poly.pdbx_seq_one_letter_code
_entity_poly.pdbx_strand_id
1 'polypeptide(L)'
;MLSHNPEDDSKLYVGDTETTDEELAALLTEMKHVHLPLLEDYGFIDWDEGNHEVTKGPKFDDIRPLLEMMARHRDELPEDWI
;
A
#
# COMPACT_ATOMS: atom_id res chain seq x y z
N MET A 1 -0.53 -30.88 13.19
CA MET A 1 -0.91 -30.25 11.91
C MET A 1 -0.71 -28.77 12.06
N LEU A 2 0.16 -28.19 11.25
CA LEU A 2 0.18 -26.82 10.71
C LEU A 2 1.46 -26.80 9.85
N SER A 3 1.33 -27.33 8.63
CA SER A 3 2.41 -27.35 7.64
C SER A 3 2.68 -25.92 7.19
N HIS A 4 3.96 -25.55 7.16
CA HIS A 4 4.59 -24.46 6.44
C HIS A 4 3.65 -23.78 5.43
N ASN A 5 3.32 -22.51 5.68
CA ASN A 5 2.96 -21.59 4.63
C ASN A 5 4.24 -20.81 4.30
N PRO A 6 5.05 -21.26 3.31
CA PRO A 6 6.13 -20.43 2.79
C PRO A 6 5.43 -19.29 2.05
N GLU A 7 5.16 -18.20 2.76
CA GLU A 7 4.78 -16.95 2.11
C GLU A 7 5.96 -16.59 1.22
N ASP A 8 5.74 -16.76 -0.07
CA ASP A 8 6.55 -16.23 -1.14
C ASP A 8 6.52 -14.71 -0.98
N ASP A 9 7.61 -14.14 -0.46
CA ASP A 9 7.82 -12.71 -0.17
C ASP A 9 7.63 -11.79 -1.40
N SER A 10 7.24 -12.34 -2.55
CA SER A 10 6.99 -11.65 -3.80
C SER A 10 5.52 -11.37 -4.11
N LYS A 11 4.56 -11.86 -3.30
CA LYS A 11 3.12 -11.56 -3.51
C LYS A 11 2.69 -10.29 -2.79
N LEU A 12 2.62 -9.20 -3.54
CA LEU A 12 1.82 -8.04 -3.14
C LEU A 12 0.35 -8.47 -3.09
N TYR A 13 -0.26 -8.41 -1.90
CA TYR A 13 -1.67 -8.72 -1.71
C TYR A 13 -2.53 -7.59 -2.30
N VAL A 14 -2.88 -7.69 -3.59
CA VAL A 14 -3.83 -6.79 -4.26
C VAL A 14 -5.26 -7.30 -4.04
N GLY A 15 -5.69 -7.44 -2.77
CA GLY A 15 -7.07 -7.82 -2.44
C GLY A 15 -7.57 -9.18 -3.00
N ASP A 16 -8.90 -9.40 -2.92
CA ASP A 16 -9.63 -10.62 -3.30
C ASP A 16 -9.96 -10.68 -4.81
N THR A 17 -9.25 -9.90 -5.64
CA THR A 17 -9.53 -9.73 -7.06
C THR A 17 -8.51 -10.51 -7.89
N GLU A 18 -8.97 -11.47 -8.70
CA GLU A 18 -8.14 -12.07 -9.75
C GLU A 18 -7.62 -10.95 -10.66
N THR A 19 -6.33 -10.63 -10.53
CA THR A 19 -5.65 -9.58 -11.28
C THR A 19 -4.67 -10.25 -12.23
N THR A 20 -4.68 -9.86 -13.49
CA THR A 20 -3.74 -10.40 -14.48
C THR A 20 -2.32 -9.89 -14.24
N ASP A 21 -1.32 -10.60 -14.75
CA ASP A 21 0.09 -10.18 -14.67
C ASP A 21 0.31 -8.79 -15.30
N GLU A 22 -0.45 -8.43 -16.34
CA GLU A 22 -0.39 -7.12 -16.99
C GLU A 22 -0.94 -6.01 -16.08
N GLU A 23 -2.08 -6.25 -15.45
CA GLU A 23 -2.67 -5.29 -14.49
C GLU A 23 -1.79 -5.11 -13.26
N LEU A 24 -1.16 -6.19 -12.78
CA LEU A 24 -0.19 -6.12 -11.69
C LEU A 24 1.04 -5.31 -12.08
N ALA A 25 1.58 -5.50 -13.29
CA ALA A 25 2.71 -4.73 -13.80
C ALA A 25 2.38 -3.24 -13.94
N ALA A 26 1.17 -2.92 -14.42
CA ALA A 26 0.68 -1.55 -14.49
C ALA A 26 0.57 -0.90 -13.10
N LEU A 27 -0.04 -1.59 -12.13
CA LEU A 27 -0.15 -1.12 -10.74
C LEU A 27 1.22 -0.87 -10.11
N LEU A 28 2.15 -1.80 -10.30
CA LEU A 28 3.53 -1.65 -9.81
C LEU A 28 4.23 -0.43 -10.41
N THR A 29 4.01 -0.17 -11.70
CA THR A 29 4.54 0.99 -12.41
C THR A 29 3.98 2.29 -11.82
N GLU A 30 2.67 2.34 -11.57
CA GLU A 30 2.03 3.51 -10.94
C GLU A 30 2.48 3.73 -9.50
N MET A 31 2.57 2.66 -8.71
CA MET A 31 3.09 2.71 -7.34
C MET A 31 4.50 3.31 -7.33
N LYS A 32 5.37 2.82 -8.21
CA LYS A 32 6.78 3.23 -8.30
C LYS A 32 6.96 4.67 -8.78
N HIS A 33 6.18 5.10 -9.77
CA HIS A 33 6.42 6.38 -10.45
C HIS A 33 5.51 7.51 -10.00
N VAL A 34 4.41 7.21 -9.30
CA VAL A 34 3.40 8.21 -8.92
C VAL A 34 3.17 8.18 -7.42
N HIS A 35 2.72 7.05 -6.87
CA HIS A 35 2.19 7.03 -5.50
C HIS A 35 3.27 7.08 -4.42
N LEU A 36 4.30 6.21 -4.51
CA LEU A 36 5.37 6.17 -3.51
C LEU A 36 6.19 7.46 -3.49
N PRO A 37 6.64 8.02 -4.64
CA PRO A 37 7.31 9.33 -4.65
C PRO A 37 6.47 10.44 -4.02
N LEU A 38 5.16 10.47 -4.33
CA LEU A 38 4.28 11.50 -3.79
C LEU A 38 4.13 11.42 -2.27
N LEU A 39 3.96 10.21 -1.73
CA LEU A 39 3.85 9.99 -0.29
C LEU A 39 5.15 10.31 0.45
N GLU A 40 6.29 10.02 -0.16
CA GLU A 40 7.62 10.38 0.34
C GLU A 40 7.85 11.89 0.32
N ASP A 41 7.48 12.58 -0.77
CA ASP A 41 7.55 14.05 -0.90
C ASP A 41 6.77 14.77 0.21
N TYR A 42 5.62 14.22 0.60
CA TYR A 42 4.84 14.75 1.74
C TYR A 42 5.45 14.41 3.11
N GLY A 43 6.36 13.43 3.16
CA GLY A 43 7.05 12.94 4.36
C GLY A 43 6.23 11.93 5.16
N PHE A 44 5.22 11.31 4.54
CA PHE A 44 4.40 10.29 5.20
C PHE A 44 5.10 8.94 5.24
N ILE A 45 5.88 8.63 4.20
CA ILE A 45 6.71 7.43 4.11
C ILE A 45 8.17 7.82 3.86
N ASP A 46 9.05 6.85 4.02
CA ASP A 46 10.41 6.84 3.48
C ASP A 46 10.52 5.60 2.60
N TRP A 47 10.86 5.77 1.33
CA TRP A 47 10.82 4.72 0.33
C TRP A 47 12.22 4.41 -0.21
N ASP A 48 12.73 3.23 0.15
CA ASP A 48 13.97 2.70 -0.41
C ASP A 48 13.66 1.90 -1.69
N GLU A 49 13.77 2.58 -2.83
CA GLU A 49 13.58 1.96 -4.16
C GLU A 49 14.58 0.80 -4.40
N GLY A 50 15.79 0.89 -3.86
CA GLY A 50 16.83 -0.12 -4.06
C GLY A 50 16.51 -1.43 -3.35
N ASN A 51 16.00 -1.33 -2.12
CA ASN A 51 15.62 -2.48 -1.29
C ASN A 51 14.14 -2.87 -1.41
N HIS A 52 13.35 -2.12 -2.18
CA HIS A 52 11.89 -2.28 -2.29
C HIS A 52 11.19 -2.22 -0.93
N GLU A 53 11.67 -1.35 -0.05
CA GLU A 53 11.18 -1.22 1.32
C GLU A 53 10.48 0.13 1.52
N VAL A 54 9.32 0.11 2.17
CA VAL A 54 8.58 1.32 2.56
C VAL A 54 8.51 1.37 4.07
N THR A 55 9.02 2.46 4.65
CA THR A 55 9.01 2.69 6.10
C THR A 55 8.26 3.97 6.45
N LYS A 56 8.09 4.22 7.75
CA LYS A 56 7.35 5.40 8.22
C LYS A 56 8.20 6.66 8.05
N GLY A 57 7.65 7.64 7.34
CA GLY A 57 8.25 8.96 7.22
C GLY A 57 8.06 9.81 8.49
N PRO A 58 8.74 10.95 8.58
CA PRO A 58 8.71 11.82 9.76
C PRO A 58 7.32 12.40 10.08
N LYS A 59 6.41 12.45 9.10
CA LYS A 59 5.02 12.93 9.27
C LYS A 59 3.99 11.81 9.28
N PHE A 60 4.42 10.55 9.42
CA PHE A 60 3.49 9.41 9.42
C PHE A 60 2.38 9.57 10.47
N ASP A 61 2.74 9.99 11.69
CA ASP A 61 1.77 10.14 12.77
C ASP A 61 0.81 11.33 12.57
N ASP A 62 1.08 12.25 11.64
CA ASP A 62 0.18 13.37 11.32
C ASP A 62 -1.05 12.88 10.53
N ILE A 63 -0.83 11.97 9.56
CA ILE A 63 -1.90 11.46 8.68
C ILE A 63 -2.59 10.21 9.26
N ARG A 64 -1.88 9.46 10.10
CA ARG A 64 -2.33 8.20 10.69
C ARG A 64 -3.73 8.28 11.35
N PRO A 65 -4.08 9.28 12.19
CA PRO A 65 -5.39 9.31 12.82
C PRO A 65 -6.56 9.37 11.83
N LEU A 66 -6.36 10.08 10.70
CA LEU A 66 -7.35 10.16 9.64
C LEU A 66 -7.52 8.80 8.95
N LEU A 67 -6.40 8.15 8.59
CA LEU A 67 -6.42 6.83 7.96
C LEU A 67 -7.04 5.76 8.88
N GLU A 68 -6.73 5.78 10.17
CA GLU A 68 -7.33 4.89 11.16
C GLU A 68 -8.84 5.12 11.31
N MET A 69 -9.30 6.38 11.25
CA MET A 69 -10.73 6.69 11.24
C MET A 69 -11.41 6.17 9.98
N MET A 70 -10.85 6.42 8.80
CA MET A 70 -11.40 5.92 7.54
C MET A 70 -11.46 4.39 7.51
N ALA A 71 -10.41 3.71 7.98
CA ALA A 71 -10.38 2.25 8.06
C ALA A 71 -11.44 1.71 9.03
N ARG A 72 -11.67 2.39 10.17
CA ARG A 72 -12.68 2.00 11.16
C ARG A 72 -14.11 2.16 10.63
N HIS A 73 -14.34 3.18 9.80
CA HIS A 73 -15.65 3.54 9.26
C HIS A 73 -15.78 3.22 7.77
N ARG A 74 -15.08 2.19 7.28
CA ARG A 74 -14.99 1.88 5.84
C ARG A 74 -16.37 1.70 5.19
N ASP A 75 -17.30 1.06 5.88
CA ASP A 75 -18.67 0.80 5.40
C ASP A 75 -19.57 2.05 5.37
N GLU A 76 -19.10 3.15 5.95
CA GLU A 76 -19.81 4.45 6.04
C GLU A 76 -19.17 5.51 5.13
N LEU A 77 -18.08 5.19 4.44
CA LEU A 77 -17.44 6.12 3.51
C LEU A 77 -18.30 6.31 2.25
N PRO A 78 -18.30 7.51 1.65
CA PRO A 78 -18.94 7.74 0.36
C PRO A 78 -18.44 6.74 -0.69
N GLU A 79 -19.34 6.25 -1.56
CA GLU A 79 -18.95 5.33 -2.64
C GLU A 79 -17.86 5.92 -3.54
N ASP A 80 -17.83 7.25 -3.70
CA ASP A 80 -16.84 7.96 -4.52
C ASP A 80 -15.42 7.98 -3.90
N TRP A 81 -15.25 7.46 -2.67
CA TRP A 81 -13.97 7.43 -1.94
C TRP A 81 -13.37 6.03 -1.83
N ILE A 82 -14.12 4.98 -2.19
CA ILE A 82 -13.71 3.57 -2.08
C ILE A 82 -13.27 3.03 -3.44
#